data_AF-A0A2D6S6Y6-F1
#
_entry.id   AF-A0A2D6S6Y6-F1
#
_cell.length_a   1.000
_cell.length_b   1.000
_cell.length_c   1.000
_cell.angle_alpha   90.00
_cell.angle_beta   90.00
_cell.angle_gamma   90.00
#
_symmetry.space_group_name_H-M   'P 1'
#
loop_
_entity.id
_entity.type
_entity.pdbx_description
1 polymer ?
#
loop_
_entity_poly.entity_id
_entity_poly.type
_entity_poly.pdbx_seq_one_letter_code
_entity_poly.pdbx_strand_id
1 'polypeptide(L)'
;MMSGFGIRFLCILLLCFSGCFRETEQTSLTGFTANVEFFQRGAKIHLLDHNRKQLQQVSVFNAADNQILAKLDLGGLANKTELVYFRWYKDQNYQFRFESLNGEQTWQLHTAPDLEPRGSIRIGVPYPDANPSKSSLILYGSEVYVSVMVKNGFEAPTNFRVEIETPFTSPIIRQSSFLTGFEVWHDQFKLRIPDEFVSLDTKIVGRVFFETPNGKNWTRVTSIELRLVSIQDVVKQISIEEILMPTDVNGTLNLRQRPDAIKLLKSREQHNAYIPIAFQTVRIRNHHPETIHVAVSSINRDVNTNKTISFLKPPNESSFKSNKSFAIISLSGGSVTNVVLPFYLNPALKPRIGHYERHIEIKVWGNEIPILSATRPLEIVKPNIYSLAMAGIATMVAGFGLIGLVRFHQKIFSFFSTKELVLIALFATTIFVTVSVPTTLFFTIINALLGPASFLVIGFINEMLYYALLTVLIMLIRKSWTITLVSAVRVLLGGILLGAFTPFTLVYVGVSTILLELGFLLSRRGENGLILALTFGICDALSVHIDFQISIAFYRLFYADWYIWTMIVISGFVYTVIGVLVGKRISLGLQAITE
;
A
#
# COMPACT_ATOMS: atom_id res chain seq x y z
N MET A 1 -44.23 -25.69 -11.90
CA MET A 1 -43.99 -24.23 -11.90
C MET A 1 -43.18 -23.69 -10.70
N MET A 2 -42.74 -24.51 -9.73
CA MET A 2 -42.05 -24.02 -8.51
C MET A 2 -40.52 -24.29 -8.43
N SER A 3 -39.88 -24.85 -9.47
CA SER A 3 -38.41 -25.01 -9.50
C SER A 3 -37.67 -23.77 -10.00
N GLY A 4 -38.36 -22.85 -10.68
CA GLY A 4 -37.74 -21.67 -11.30
C GLY A 4 -37.44 -20.52 -10.32
N PHE A 5 -38.14 -20.45 -9.18
CA PHE A 5 -38.01 -19.31 -8.26
C PHE A 5 -36.72 -19.37 -7.44
N GLY A 6 -36.30 -20.57 -7.01
CA GLY A 6 -35.04 -20.78 -6.28
C GLY A 6 -33.80 -20.52 -7.15
N ILE A 7 -33.85 -20.89 -8.44
CA ILE A 7 -32.77 -20.63 -9.40
C ILE A 7 -32.69 -19.14 -9.72
N ARG A 8 -33.82 -18.45 -9.90
CA ARG A 8 -33.84 -17.01 -10.14
C ARG A 8 -33.29 -16.20 -8.97
N PHE A 9 -33.58 -16.60 -7.72
CA PHE A 9 -33.02 -15.93 -6.55
C PHE A 9 -31.51 -16.15 -6.43
N LEU A 10 -31.02 -17.36 -6.74
CA LEU A 10 -29.59 -17.67 -6.77
C LEU A 10 -28.86 -16.92 -7.91
N CYS A 11 -29.50 -16.78 -9.07
CA CYS A 11 -28.99 -16.01 -10.21
C CYS A 11 -28.95 -14.50 -9.93
N ILE A 12 -29.94 -13.95 -9.22
CA ILE A 12 -29.93 -12.54 -8.80
C ILE A 12 -28.79 -12.30 -7.80
N LEU A 13 -28.55 -13.24 -6.87
CA LEU A 13 -27.42 -13.16 -5.95
C LEU A 13 -26.06 -13.22 -6.69
N LEU A 14 -25.94 -14.08 -7.71
CA LEU A 14 -24.75 -14.20 -8.59
C LEU A 14 -24.55 -13.00 -9.53
N LEU A 15 -25.63 -12.34 -9.95
CA LEU A 15 -25.59 -11.10 -10.74
C LEU A 15 -25.13 -9.92 -9.89
N CYS A 16 -25.52 -9.86 -8.60
CA CYS A 16 -24.97 -8.88 -7.66
C CYS A 16 -23.45 -9.06 -7.43
N PHE A 17 -22.91 -10.27 -7.58
CA PHE A 17 -21.45 -10.53 -7.52
C PHE A 17 -20.71 -10.16 -8.82
N SER A 18 -21.41 -10.10 -9.97
CA SER A 18 -20.81 -9.82 -11.28
C SER A 18 -20.79 -8.33 -11.66
N GLY A 19 -21.46 -7.46 -10.90
CA GLY A 19 -21.61 -6.03 -11.20
C GLY A 19 -20.37 -5.15 -11.00
N CYS A 20 -19.18 -5.72 -10.81
CA CYS A 20 -17.91 -4.97 -10.70
C CYS A 20 -17.02 -5.08 -11.95
N PHE A 21 -17.62 -5.22 -13.14
CA PHE A 21 -16.91 -4.92 -14.38
C PHE A 21 -17.13 -3.46 -14.75
N ARG A 22 -16.08 -2.68 -14.48
CA ARG A 22 -15.90 -1.28 -14.88
C ARG A 22 -16.14 -1.15 -16.38
N GLU A 23 -17.09 -0.31 -16.79
CA GLU A 23 -17.18 0.17 -18.17
C GLU A 23 -15.83 0.80 -18.55
N THR A 24 -15.20 0.26 -19.57
CA THR A 24 -14.10 0.92 -20.27
C THR A 24 -14.72 1.99 -21.16
N GLU A 25 -14.70 3.24 -20.70
CA GLU A 25 -14.98 4.41 -21.54
C GLU A 25 -14.11 4.35 -22.81
N GLN A 26 -14.77 4.21 -23.96
CA GLN A 26 -14.19 4.43 -25.27
C GLN A 26 -14.30 5.93 -25.58
N THR A 27 -13.19 6.66 -25.52
CA THR A 27 -13.10 8.06 -25.93
C THR A 27 -12.28 8.21 -27.20
N SER A 28 -12.79 8.95 -28.19
CA SER A 28 -12.18 9.26 -29.50
C SER A 28 -10.96 10.19 -29.40
N LEU A 29 -10.05 10.19 -30.39
CA LEU A 29 -8.85 11.06 -30.41
C LEU A 29 -9.13 12.55 -30.75
N THR A 30 -10.39 12.95 -30.81
CA THR A 30 -10.81 14.33 -31.13
C THR A 30 -10.35 15.30 -30.04
N GLY A 31 -9.18 15.94 -30.23
CA GLY A 31 -8.56 16.87 -29.28
C GLY A 31 -7.20 16.44 -28.71
N PHE A 32 -6.59 15.37 -29.23
CA PHE A 32 -5.29 14.87 -28.77
C PHE A 32 -4.17 15.92 -28.91
N THR A 33 -3.60 16.36 -27.79
CA THR A 33 -2.41 17.22 -27.71
C THR A 33 -1.33 16.53 -26.87
N ALA A 34 -0.10 16.49 -27.40
CA ALA A 34 1.06 15.94 -26.71
C ALA A 34 2.12 17.03 -26.59
N ASN A 35 2.76 17.14 -25.43
CA ASN A 35 3.83 18.11 -25.27
C ASN A 35 5.15 17.48 -25.72
N VAL A 36 5.79 18.08 -26.71
CA VAL A 36 7.02 17.58 -27.33
C VAL A 36 8.20 18.46 -26.90
N GLU A 37 9.13 17.86 -26.16
CA GLU A 37 10.36 18.52 -25.72
C GLU A 37 11.55 17.96 -26.52
N PHE A 38 12.23 18.79 -27.32
CA PHE A 38 13.44 18.37 -28.02
C PHE A 38 14.61 18.18 -27.05
N PHE A 39 15.34 17.08 -27.20
CA PHE A 39 16.54 16.78 -26.44
C PHE A 39 17.68 16.37 -27.37
N GLN A 40 18.89 16.18 -26.83
CA GLN A 40 20.11 15.99 -27.63
C GLN A 40 20.02 14.86 -28.69
N ARG A 41 19.24 13.79 -28.46
CA ARG A 41 19.16 12.65 -29.38
C ARG A 41 17.82 12.55 -30.15
N GLY A 42 16.93 13.54 -30.02
CA GLY A 42 15.60 13.51 -30.65
C GLY A 42 14.56 14.33 -29.88
N ALA A 43 13.36 13.79 -29.69
CA ALA A 43 12.30 14.46 -28.93
C ALA A 43 11.65 13.54 -27.88
N LYS A 44 11.36 14.10 -26.71
CA LYS A 44 10.55 13.50 -25.65
C LYS A 44 9.10 13.87 -25.89
N ILE A 45 8.22 12.89 -25.81
CA ILE A 45 6.78 13.06 -25.97
C ILE A 45 6.14 12.81 -24.61
N HIS A 46 5.66 13.86 -23.97
CA HIS A 46 4.96 13.77 -22.70
C HIS A 46 3.47 13.52 -22.96
N LEU A 47 2.99 12.37 -22.47
CA LEU A 47 1.63 11.89 -22.68
C LEU A 47 0.82 12.00 -21.38
N LEU A 48 -0.38 12.59 -21.48
CA LEU A 48 -1.34 12.67 -20.37
C LEU A 48 -1.90 11.28 -20.05
N ASP A 49 -2.27 11.06 -18.79
CA ASP A 49 -2.59 9.72 -18.26
C ASP A 49 -3.72 8.99 -19.03
N HIS A 50 -4.68 9.73 -19.60
CA HIS A 50 -5.82 9.22 -20.39
C HIS A 50 -5.44 8.81 -21.82
N ASN A 51 -4.41 9.44 -22.41
CA ASN A 51 -3.99 9.22 -23.80
C ASN A 51 -3.07 8.00 -23.98
N ARG A 52 -2.54 7.46 -22.89
CA ARG A 52 -1.52 6.39 -22.90
C ARG A 52 -2.03 5.03 -23.40
N LYS A 53 -3.33 4.75 -23.25
CA LYS A 53 -3.94 3.45 -23.60
C LYS A 53 -4.42 3.36 -25.05
N GLN A 54 -4.20 4.41 -25.83
CA GLN A 54 -4.80 4.56 -27.16
C GLN A 54 -3.76 4.57 -28.28
N LEU A 55 -2.49 4.84 -27.97
CA LEU A 55 -1.42 5.02 -28.96
C LEU A 55 -0.79 3.69 -29.38
N GLN A 56 -0.80 3.43 -30.68
CA GLN A 56 -0.11 2.32 -31.31
C GLN A 56 1.27 2.74 -31.82
N GLN A 57 1.36 3.86 -32.54
CA GLN A 57 2.61 4.27 -33.19
C GLN A 57 2.77 5.79 -33.19
N VAL A 58 4.02 6.25 -33.11
CA VAL A 58 4.41 7.63 -33.39
C VAL A 58 5.42 7.67 -34.52
N SER A 59 5.19 8.51 -35.52
CA SER A 59 6.12 8.74 -36.63
C SER A 59 6.51 10.22 -36.71
N VAL A 60 7.79 10.49 -36.96
CA VAL A 60 8.33 11.85 -37.09
C VAL A 60 8.74 12.10 -38.53
N PHE A 61 8.30 13.23 -39.06
CA PHE A 61 8.56 13.67 -40.42
C PHE A 61 9.28 15.01 -40.41
N ASN A 62 10.17 15.23 -41.36
CA ASN A 62 10.67 16.56 -41.67
C ASN A 62 9.56 17.34 -42.40
N ALA A 63 9.20 18.53 -41.91
CA ALA A 63 8.10 19.30 -42.47
C ALA A 63 8.40 19.86 -43.88
N ALA A 64 9.68 19.93 -44.28
CA ALA A 64 10.09 20.50 -45.56
C ALA A 64 9.96 19.53 -46.75
N ASP A 65 10.28 18.24 -46.54
CA ASP A 65 10.34 17.21 -47.59
C ASP A 65 9.42 16.00 -47.31
N ASN A 66 8.72 16.03 -46.17
CA ASN A 66 7.85 14.95 -45.68
C ASN A 66 8.57 13.60 -45.55
N GLN A 67 9.90 13.61 -45.40
CA GLN A 67 10.68 12.39 -45.20
C GLN A 67 10.50 11.87 -43.77
N ILE A 68 10.31 10.56 -43.63
CA ILE A 68 10.23 9.89 -42.33
C ILE A 68 11.62 9.89 -41.70
N LEU A 69 11.75 10.54 -40.54
CA LEU A 69 13.00 10.60 -39.78
C LEU A 69 13.07 9.52 -38.70
N ALA A 70 11.94 9.15 -38.10
CA ALA A 70 11.86 8.12 -37.08
C ALA A 70 10.46 7.53 -36.94
N LYS A 71 10.39 6.27 -36.48
CA LYS A 71 9.16 5.58 -36.09
C LYS A 71 9.35 4.90 -34.74
N LEU A 72 8.37 5.03 -33.87
CA LEU A 72 8.32 4.38 -32.56
C LEU A 72 7.01 3.62 -32.44
N ASP A 73 7.09 2.30 -32.29
CA ASP A 73 5.95 1.44 -32.02
C ASP A 73 5.76 1.28 -30.51
N LEU A 74 4.55 1.55 -30.03
CA LEU A 74 4.19 1.63 -28.61
C LEU A 74 3.30 0.47 -28.17
N GLY A 75 2.86 -0.39 -29.10
CA GLY A 75 2.13 -1.63 -28.78
C GLY A 75 0.82 -1.45 -27.98
N GLY A 76 0.25 -0.25 -27.94
CA GLY A 76 -1.04 0.03 -27.29
C GLY A 76 -0.98 0.52 -25.84
N LEU A 77 0.20 0.60 -25.21
CA LEU A 77 0.33 1.18 -23.86
C LEU A 77 1.62 2.00 -23.70
N ALA A 78 1.51 3.31 -23.94
CA ALA A 78 2.63 4.23 -23.88
C ALA A 78 3.00 4.62 -22.43
N ASN A 79 4.30 4.85 -22.18
CA ASN A 79 4.80 5.44 -20.94
C ASN A 79 4.36 6.91 -20.81
N LYS A 80 4.52 7.48 -19.60
CA LYS A 80 4.27 8.92 -19.39
C LYS A 80 5.15 9.82 -20.25
N THR A 81 6.32 9.33 -20.64
CA THR A 81 7.26 10.04 -21.51
C THR A 81 7.89 9.03 -22.44
N GLU A 82 7.68 9.22 -23.74
CA GLU A 82 8.27 8.39 -24.79
C GLU A 82 9.42 9.12 -25.47
N LEU A 83 10.44 8.38 -25.89
CA LEU A 83 11.66 8.92 -26.49
C LEU A 83 11.72 8.54 -27.96
N VAL A 84 11.62 9.52 -28.86
CA VAL A 84 11.80 9.31 -30.30
C VAL A 84 13.16 9.85 -30.72
N TYR A 85 14.01 8.99 -31.26
CA TYR A 85 15.37 9.31 -31.63
C TYR A 85 15.48 9.71 -33.11
N PHE A 86 15.89 10.94 -33.38
CA PHE A 86 16.17 11.43 -34.73
C PHE A 86 17.10 12.64 -34.66
N ARG A 87 17.77 12.94 -35.76
CA ARG A 87 18.61 14.13 -35.88
C ARG A 87 17.74 15.33 -36.24
N TRP A 88 17.81 16.37 -35.43
CA TRP A 88 17.12 17.64 -35.67
C TRP A 88 18.12 18.78 -35.77
N TYR A 89 17.71 19.86 -36.43
CA TYR A 89 18.48 21.07 -36.63
C TYR A 89 17.71 22.29 -36.13
N LYS A 90 18.47 23.32 -35.75
CA LYS A 90 17.94 24.59 -35.26
C LYS A 90 16.87 25.16 -36.20
N ASP A 91 15.78 25.66 -35.61
CA ASP A 91 14.66 26.36 -36.27
C ASP A 91 13.97 25.57 -37.39
N GLN A 92 14.19 24.25 -37.47
CA GLN A 92 13.48 23.39 -38.39
C GLN A 92 12.16 22.90 -37.79
N ASN A 93 11.15 22.80 -38.64
CA ASN A 93 9.83 22.29 -38.28
C ASN A 93 9.77 20.78 -38.48
N TYR A 94 9.26 20.07 -37.47
CA TYR A 94 9.05 18.62 -37.50
C TYR A 94 7.57 18.30 -37.29
N GLN A 95 7.05 17.37 -38.07
CA GLN A 95 5.68 16.90 -37.96
C GLN A 95 5.65 15.56 -37.23
N PHE A 96 4.84 15.47 -36.18
CA PHE A 96 4.62 14.28 -35.38
C PHE A 96 3.25 13.70 -35.72
N ARG A 97 3.24 12.47 -36.23
CA ARG A 97 2.02 11.69 -36.51
C ARG A 97 1.79 10.70 -35.40
N PHE A 98 0.64 10.78 -34.76
CA PHE A 98 0.18 9.88 -33.72
C PHE A 98 -0.91 8.97 -34.26
N GLU A 99 -0.73 7.67 -34.16
CA GLU A 99 -1.65 6.66 -34.67
C GLU A 99 -2.21 5.83 -33.52
N SER A 100 -3.53 5.71 -33.49
CA SER A 100 -4.28 4.96 -32.49
C SER A 100 -4.46 3.49 -32.88
N LEU A 101 -4.73 2.63 -31.90
CA LEU A 101 -5.11 1.22 -32.11
C LEU A 101 -6.33 1.05 -33.04
N ASN A 102 -7.18 2.08 -33.13
CA ASN A 102 -8.37 2.08 -33.99
C ASN A 102 -8.09 2.66 -35.40
N GLY A 103 -6.83 3.01 -35.72
CA GLY A 103 -6.43 3.60 -37.01
C GLY A 103 -6.68 5.10 -37.14
N GLU A 104 -7.17 5.78 -36.09
CA GLU A 104 -7.28 7.25 -36.08
C GLU A 104 -5.89 7.90 -36.03
N GLN A 105 -5.68 8.95 -36.83
CA GLN A 105 -4.40 9.65 -36.95
C GLN A 105 -4.53 11.13 -36.61
N THR A 106 -3.59 11.67 -35.84
CA THR A 106 -3.48 13.11 -35.54
C THR A 106 -2.07 13.62 -35.79
N TRP A 107 -1.97 14.88 -36.24
CA TRP A 107 -0.71 15.51 -36.63
C TRP A 107 -0.43 16.73 -35.75
N GLN A 108 0.83 16.92 -35.35
CA GLN A 108 1.27 18.09 -34.61
C GLN A 108 2.59 18.61 -35.18
N LEU A 109 2.65 19.92 -35.44
CA LEU A 109 3.84 20.60 -35.90
C LEU A 109 4.58 21.18 -34.70
N HIS A 110 5.86 20.87 -34.57
CA HIS A 110 6.72 21.41 -33.52
C HIS A 110 8.02 21.94 -34.13
N THR A 111 8.38 23.17 -33.77
CA THR A 111 9.63 23.81 -34.20
C THR A 111 10.74 23.43 -33.22
N ALA A 112 11.87 22.97 -33.74
CA ALA A 112 13.03 22.68 -32.92
C ALA A 112 13.62 23.97 -32.30
N PRO A 113 14.14 23.91 -31.07
CA PRO A 113 14.63 25.08 -30.36
C PRO A 113 15.90 25.67 -30.99
N ASP A 114 16.15 26.96 -30.71
CA ASP A 114 17.26 27.78 -31.20
C ASP A 114 18.67 27.25 -30.79
N LEU A 115 18.75 26.38 -29.77
CA LEU A 115 20.02 25.78 -29.33
C LEU A 115 20.30 24.43 -30.00
N GLU A 116 21.18 24.39 -31.01
CA GLU A 116 21.84 23.13 -31.39
C GLU A 116 22.53 22.49 -30.17
N PRO A 117 22.43 21.17 -29.95
CA PRO A 117 23.09 20.50 -28.84
C PRO A 117 24.59 20.38 -29.13
N ARG A 118 25.30 21.49 -28.90
CA ARG A 118 26.75 21.54 -28.75
C ARG A 118 27.10 21.01 -27.37
N GLY A 119 28.28 20.39 -27.22
CA GLY A 119 28.67 19.69 -25.99
C GLY A 119 28.49 20.54 -24.72
N SER A 120 28.32 19.89 -23.57
CA SER A 120 28.03 20.54 -22.28
C SER A 120 28.89 20.01 -21.15
N ILE A 121 29.18 20.84 -20.14
CA ILE A 121 29.82 20.44 -18.89
C ILE A 121 28.85 20.60 -17.72
N ARG A 122 28.86 19.62 -16.81
CA ARG A 122 28.19 19.69 -15.52
C ARG A 122 29.18 19.34 -14.42
N ILE A 123 29.15 20.11 -13.34
CA ILE A 123 29.89 19.86 -12.11
C ILE A 123 28.87 19.73 -11.00
N GLY A 124 29.08 18.79 -10.09
CA GLY A 124 28.31 18.71 -8.88
C GLY A 124 29.05 18.04 -7.74
N VAL A 125 28.61 18.34 -6.53
CA VAL A 125 29.24 17.92 -5.29
C VAL A 125 28.17 17.30 -4.40
N PRO A 126 28.14 15.98 -4.17
CA PRO A 126 29.05 14.97 -4.72
C PRO A 126 28.72 14.49 -6.15
N TYR A 127 27.50 14.73 -6.63
CA TYR A 127 27.03 14.23 -7.93
C TYR A 127 26.57 15.37 -8.85
N PRO A 128 26.74 15.24 -10.17
CA PRO A 128 26.27 16.23 -11.14
C PRO A 128 24.76 16.09 -11.31
N ASP A 129 24.01 16.92 -10.58
CA ASP A 129 22.54 16.85 -10.54
C ASP A 129 21.89 17.32 -11.87
N ALA A 130 20.65 16.87 -12.11
CA ALA A 130 19.91 17.27 -13.31
C ALA A 130 19.56 18.77 -13.31
N ASN A 131 19.27 19.31 -12.12
CA ASN A 131 19.16 20.72 -11.81
C ASN A 131 20.32 21.11 -10.88
N PRO A 132 21.42 21.69 -11.40
CA PRO A 132 22.55 22.04 -10.55
C PRO A 132 22.12 23.09 -9.52
N SER A 133 22.26 22.74 -8.23
CA SER A 133 22.09 23.71 -7.15
C SER A 133 23.13 24.81 -7.32
N LYS A 134 22.73 26.08 -7.22
CA LYS A 134 23.65 27.22 -7.36
C LYS A 134 24.74 27.23 -6.29
N SER A 135 24.41 26.74 -5.09
CA SER A 135 25.34 26.51 -4.00
C SER A 135 25.20 25.09 -3.43
N SER A 136 26.31 24.54 -2.92
CA SER A 136 26.33 23.28 -2.16
C SER A 136 27.07 23.49 -0.84
N LEU A 137 26.51 22.91 0.20
CA LEU A 137 26.94 23.12 1.58
C LEU A 137 27.86 21.95 2.01
N ILE A 138 29.07 22.28 2.45
CA ILE A 138 30.17 21.33 2.70
C ILE A 138 30.74 21.51 4.11
N LEU A 139 31.22 20.43 4.71
CA LEU A 139 31.79 20.44 6.06
C LEU A 139 33.27 20.84 6.07
N TYR A 140 33.68 21.60 7.08
CA TYR A 140 35.11 21.85 7.37
C TYR A 140 35.87 20.54 7.62
N GLY A 141 37.13 20.47 7.17
CA GLY A 141 38.00 19.31 7.38
C GLY A 141 37.56 18.03 6.66
N SER A 142 36.52 18.10 5.82
CA SER A 142 35.98 16.92 5.15
C SER A 142 36.69 16.62 3.83
N GLU A 143 36.64 15.36 3.43
CA GLU A 143 37.03 14.92 2.09
C GLU A 143 35.79 14.79 1.21
N VAL A 144 35.79 15.50 0.09
CA VAL A 144 34.63 15.59 -0.80
C VAL A 144 35.02 15.20 -2.20
N TYR A 145 34.12 14.49 -2.89
CA TYR A 145 34.29 14.14 -4.30
C TYR A 145 33.56 15.15 -5.17
N VAL A 146 34.27 15.76 -6.11
CA VAL A 146 33.70 16.62 -7.14
C VAL A 146 33.53 15.79 -8.39
N SER A 147 32.28 15.57 -8.80
CA SER A 147 31.96 14.84 -10.02
C SER A 147 31.86 15.78 -11.20
N VAL A 148 32.57 15.48 -12.29
CA VAL A 148 32.49 16.23 -13.54
C VAL A 148 31.95 15.32 -14.63
N MET A 149 31.00 15.85 -15.40
CA MET A 149 30.41 15.16 -16.53
C MET A 149 30.45 16.08 -17.75
N VAL A 150 31.07 15.59 -18.82
CA VAL A 150 31.13 16.28 -20.11
C VAL A 150 30.36 15.45 -21.12
N LYS A 151 29.37 16.06 -21.77
CA LYS A 151 28.58 15.42 -22.82
C LYS A 151 28.99 15.96 -24.17
N ASN A 152 29.24 15.07 -25.13
CA ASN A 152 29.46 15.47 -26.52
C ASN A 152 28.15 15.95 -27.19
N GLY A 153 28.30 16.75 -28.24
CA GLY A 153 27.20 17.16 -29.12
C GLY A 153 27.05 16.26 -30.36
N PHE A 154 26.36 16.78 -31.38
CA PHE A 154 26.27 16.13 -32.70
C PHE A 154 27.59 16.18 -33.50
N GLU A 155 28.51 17.08 -33.14
CA GLU A 155 29.83 17.17 -33.79
C GLU A 155 30.75 16.08 -33.19
N ALA A 156 31.14 15.11 -34.02
CA ALA A 156 32.08 14.05 -33.70
C ALA A 156 32.89 13.66 -34.96
N PRO A 157 34.16 13.26 -34.82
CA PRO A 157 34.93 13.20 -33.58
C PRO A 157 35.30 14.60 -33.06
N THR A 158 35.39 14.76 -31.74
CA THR A 158 35.69 16.06 -31.09
C THR A 158 36.67 15.85 -29.95
N ASN A 159 37.79 16.57 -29.97
CA ASN A 159 38.73 16.63 -28.85
C ASN A 159 38.20 17.59 -27.80
N PHE A 160 38.41 17.29 -26.52
CA PHE A 160 38.04 18.20 -25.47
C PHE A 160 39.12 18.30 -24.38
N ARG A 161 39.27 19.50 -23.84
CA ARG A 161 40.11 19.82 -22.68
C ARG A 161 39.22 20.38 -21.58
N VAL A 162 39.22 19.72 -20.43
CA VAL A 162 38.53 20.16 -19.21
C VAL A 162 39.55 20.80 -18.29
N GLU A 163 39.22 21.98 -17.77
CA GLU A 163 39.94 22.66 -16.72
C GLU A 163 39.00 22.92 -15.54
N ILE A 164 39.37 22.46 -14.35
CA ILE A 164 38.60 22.64 -13.13
C ILE A 164 39.44 23.48 -12.18
N GLU A 165 39.05 24.73 -12.01
CA GLU A 165 39.61 25.63 -11.02
C GLU A 165 38.89 25.36 -9.69
N THR A 166 39.68 25.05 -8.67
CA THR A 166 39.17 24.85 -7.31
C THR A 166 39.81 25.88 -6.39
N PRO A 167 39.12 26.31 -5.33
CA PRO A 167 39.66 27.33 -4.44
C PRO A 167 40.78 26.82 -3.52
N PHE A 168 40.92 25.49 -3.38
CA PHE A 168 41.85 24.87 -2.41
C PHE A 168 43.00 24.10 -3.06
N THR A 169 42.93 23.81 -4.37
CA THR A 169 43.94 23.02 -5.08
C THR A 169 44.27 23.61 -6.44
N SER A 170 45.45 23.28 -6.98
CA SER A 170 45.87 23.67 -8.33
C SER A 170 44.84 23.25 -9.39
N PRO A 171 44.67 24.02 -10.48
CA PRO A 171 43.69 23.71 -11.51
C PRO A 171 43.92 22.31 -12.08
N ILE A 172 42.87 21.50 -12.12
CA ILE A 172 42.93 20.13 -12.62
C ILE A 172 42.62 20.16 -14.11
N ILE A 173 43.56 19.67 -14.92
CA ILE A 173 43.44 19.63 -16.37
C ILE A 173 43.33 18.17 -16.84
N ARG A 174 42.34 17.90 -17.70
CA ARG A 174 42.15 16.61 -18.37
C ARG A 174 41.89 16.81 -19.85
N GLN A 175 42.43 15.94 -20.67
CA GLN A 175 42.24 15.94 -22.12
C GLN A 175 41.81 14.55 -22.57
N SER A 176 40.82 14.50 -23.46
CA SER A 176 40.36 13.26 -24.08
C SER A 176 39.67 13.60 -25.39
N SER A 177 39.30 12.58 -26.16
CA SER A 177 38.53 12.72 -27.39
C SER A 177 37.21 11.97 -27.29
N PHE A 178 36.20 12.48 -27.98
CA PHE A 178 34.96 11.77 -28.26
C PHE A 178 35.03 11.22 -29.67
N LEU A 179 34.78 9.92 -29.83
CA LEU A 179 34.81 9.25 -31.12
C LEU A 179 33.46 9.35 -31.83
N THR A 180 32.38 9.26 -31.06
CA THR A 180 31.01 9.31 -31.56
C THR A 180 30.23 10.50 -30.99
N GLY A 181 29.15 10.87 -31.71
CA GLY A 181 28.18 11.80 -31.17
C GLY A 181 27.56 11.21 -29.90
N PHE A 182 27.27 12.05 -28.91
CA PHE A 182 26.59 11.67 -27.66
C PHE A 182 27.34 10.77 -26.68
N GLU A 183 28.65 10.60 -26.83
CA GLU A 183 29.48 10.07 -25.74
C GLU A 183 29.44 11.01 -24.52
N VAL A 184 29.56 10.40 -23.35
CA VAL A 184 29.61 11.10 -22.06
C VAL A 184 30.87 10.69 -21.35
N TRP A 185 31.71 11.67 -21.05
CA TRP A 185 32.88 11.48 -20.22
C TRP A 185 32.53 11.85 -18.77
N HIS A 186 32.96 11.02 -17.83
CA HIS A 186 32.74 11.22 -16.41
C HIS A 186 34.02 10.94 -15.65
N ASP A 187 34.36 11.83 -14.72
CA ASP A 187 35.48 11.66 -13.79
C ASP A 187 35.13 12.24 -12.41
N GLN A 188 35.82 11.77 -11.37
CA GLN A 188 35.62 12.19 -10.00
C GLN A 188 36.96 12.62 -9.39
N PHE A 189 36.98 13.83 -8.84
CA PHE A 189 38.16 14.40 -8.21
C PHE A 189 37.97 14.49 -6.71
N LYS A 190 38.98 14.04 -5.95
CA LYS A 190 38.98 14.15 -4.50
C LYS A 190 39.49 15.53 -4.10
N LEU A 191 38.67 16.28 -3.38
CA LEU A 191 38.97 17.60 -2.85
C LEU A 191 39.05 17.49 -1.32
N ARG A 192 40.15 17.95 -0.72
CA ARG A 192 40.30 18.03 0.74
C ARG A 192 39.99 19.46 1.19
N ILE A 193 38.99 19.61 2.05
CA ILE A 193 38.59 20.91 2.58
C ILE A 193 39.50 21.26 3.77
N PRO A 194 40.08 22.46 3.84
CA PRO A 194 40.91 22.87 4.97
C PRO A 194 40.10 23.00 6.27
N ASP A 195 40.80 22.87 7.40
CA ASP A 195 40.21 22.94 8.75
C ASP A 195 39.91 24.38 9.20
N GLU A 196 40.60 25.39 8.66
CA GLU A 196 40.44 26.82 8.97
C GLU A 196 40.41 27.68 7.69
N PHE A 197 39.67 28.81 7.70
CA PHE A 197 39.32 29.61 6.51
C PHE A 197 40.20 30.86 6.32
N VAL A 198 40.79 31.04 5.13
CA VAL A 198 41.62 32.24 4.78
C VAL A 198 41.26 32.89 3.43
N SER A 199 40.46 32.26 2.55
CA SER A 199 40.20 32.78 1.19
C SER A 199 38.74 33.09 0.89
N LEU A 200 38.49 34.24 0.24
CA LEU A 200 37.19 34.77 -0.19
C LEU A 200 36.57 34.04 -1.40
N ASP A 201 37.33 33.20 -2.12
CA ASP A 201 36.84 32.56 -3.33
C ASP A 201 36.32 31.15 -3.01
N THR A 202 35.00 30.97 -3.06
CA THR A 202 34.33 29.70 -2.72
C THR A 202 33.80 28.96 -3.94
N LYS A 203 34.20 29.36 -5.16
CA LYS A 203 33.62 28.83 -6.39
C LYS A 203 34.52 27.76 -7.01
N ILE A 204 33.93 26.62 -7.39
CA ILE A 204 34.55 25.70 -8.34
C ILE A 204 34.12 26.14 -9.72
N VAL A 205 35.06 26.39 -10.62
CA VAL A 205 34.80 26.79 -12.01
C VAL A 205 35.30 25.70 -12.95
N GLY A 206 34.40 25.12 -13.74
CA GLY A 206 34.72 24.17 -14.79
C GLY A 206 34.65 24.80 -16.16
N ARG A 207 35.74 24.74 -16.92
CA ARG A 207 35.80 25.14 -18.32
C ARG A 207 36.05 23.92 -19.19
N VAL A 208 35.31 23.79 -20.29
CA VAL A 208 35.58 22.78 -21.31
C VAL A 208 35.75 23.44 -22.65
N PHE A 209 36.89 23.18 -23.25
CA PHE A 209 37.25 23.59 -24.60
C PHE A 209 37.02 22.40 -25.50
N PHE A 210 36.19 22.57 -26.53
CA PHE A 210 35.95 21.57 -27.56
C PHE A 210 36.64 22.01 -28.85
N GLU A 211 37.25 21.06 -29.54
CA GLU A 211 37.94 21.27 -30.81
C GLU A 211 37.62 20.13 -31.77
N THR A 212 37.05 20.46 -32.92
CA THR A 212 36.79 19.50 -33.99
C THR A 212 37.96 19.43 -34.95
N PRO A 213 38.20 18.29 -35.64
CA PRO A 213 39.20 18.19 -36.70
C PRO A 213 39.01 19.20 -37.84
N ASN A 214 37.79 19.70 -38.00
CA ASN A 214 37.41 20.69 -39.02
C ASN A 214 37.70 22.15 -38.58
N GLY A 215 38.42 22.35 -37.46
CA GLY A 215 38.85 23.66 -36.98
C GLY A 215 37.79 24.48 -36.24
N LYS A 216 36.59 23.94 -35.98
CA LYS A 216 35.61 24.61 -35.11
C LYS A 216 35.98 24.40 -33.65
N ASN A 217 35.98 25.49 -32.88
CA ASN A 217 36.18 25.46 -31.44
C ASN A 217 35.01 26.13 -30.71
N TRP A 218 34.71 25.65 -29.51
CA TRP A 218 33.79 26.34 -28.60
C TRP A 218 34.15 26.03 -27.15
N THR A 219 33.80 26.96 -26.26
CA THR A 219 34.03 26.81 -24.82
C THR A 219 32.70 26.77 -24.08
N ARG A 220 32.65 25.98 -23.01
CA ARG A 220 31.55 25.98 -22.04
C ARG A 220 32.11 26.14 -20.64
N VAL A 221 31.45 26.98 -19.85
CA VAL A 221 31.83 27.27 -18.47
C VAL A 221 30.64 26.96 -17.57
N THR A 222 30.91 26.34 -16.43
CA THR A 222 29.97 26.14 -15.34
C THR A 222 30.64 26.46 -14.02
N SER A 223 29.89 26.91 -13.03
CA SER A 223 30.42 27.21 -11.71
C SER A 223 29.46 26.78 -10.61
N ILE A 224 29.99 26.30 -9.50
CA ILE A 224 29.23 25.99 -8.29
C ILE A 224 29.84 26.72 -7.09
N GLU A 225 29.00 27.38 -6.29
CA GLU A 225 29.43 28.05 -5.06
C GLU A 225 29.44 27.04 -3.90
N LEU A 226 30.53 27.00 -3.15
CA LEU A 226 30.66 26.16 -1.96
C LEU A 226 30.40 26.99 -0.71
N ARG A 227 29.53 26.52 0.18
CA ARG A 227 29.37 27.14 1.51
C ARG A 227 29.90 26.19 2.57
N LEU A 228 30.94 26.60 3.27
CA LEU A 228 31.55 25.80 4.33
C LEU A 228 30.83 26.04 5.66
N VAL A 229 30.45 24.95 6.33
CA VAL A 229 29.69 25.01 7.58
C VAL A 229 30.22 23.96 8.56
N SER A 230 30.11 24.24 9.86
CA SER A 230 30.47 23.28 10.90
C SER A 230 29.45 22.14 11.01
N ILE A 231 29.89 20.96 11.46
CA ILE A 231 28.98 19.83 11.69
C ILE A 231 27.89 20.16 12.73
N GLN A 232 28.22 20.96 13.75
CA GLN A 232 27.30 21.30 14.83
C GLN A 232 26.15 22.18 14.33
N ASP A 233 26.42 23.07 13.39
CA ASP A 233 25.40 23.92 12.79
C ASP A 233 24.48 23.10 11.89
N VAL A 234 25.03 22.16 11.11
CA VAL A 234 24.22 21.26 10.27
C VAL A 234 23.30 20.37 11.11
N VAL A 235 23.78 19.84 12.25
CA VAL A 235 22.97 19.01 13.16
C VAL A 235 21.73 19.75 13.67
N LYS A 236 21.85 21.06 13.96
CA LYS A 236 20.72 21.88 14.44
C LYS A 236 19.67 22.15 13.34
N GLN A 237 20.05 22.04 12.07
CA GLN A 237 19.20 22.40 10.93
C GLN A 237 18.46 21.20 10.32
N ILE A 238 18.84 19.97 10.65
CA ILE A 238 18.22 18.76 10.13
C ILE A 238 17.39 18.09 11.22
N SER A 239 16.16 17.69 10.90
CA SER A 239 15.34 16.88 11.81
C SER A 239 14.61 15.76 11.08
N ILE A 240 14.35 14.66 11.80
CA ILE A 240 13.44 13.62 11.34
C ILE A 240 12.03 14.03 11.76
N GLU A 241 11.15 14.26 10.78
CA GLU A 241 9.75 14.63 11.04
C GLU A 241 8.92 13.38 11.30
N GLU A 242 9.09 12.35 10.48
CA GLU A 242 8.31 11.13 10.56
C GLU A 242 9.06 9.94 9.96
N ILE A 243 8.77 8.74 10.47
CA ILE A 243 9.24 7.48 9.90
C ILE A 243 8.01 6.63 9.63
N LEU A 244 7.76 6.36 8.36
CA LEU A 244 6.58 5.65 7.87
C LEU A 244 6.95 4.24 7.41
N MET A 245 6.20 3.25 7.85
CA MET A 245 6.30 1.88 7.35
C MET A 245 4.98 1.12 7.59
N PRO A 246 4.51 0.32 6.62
CA PRO A 246 5.07 0.09 5.29
C PRO A 246 4.64 1.16 4.27
N THR A 247 5.56 1.56 3.40
CA THR A 247 5.29 2.48 2.28
C THR A 247 5.42 1.80 0.92
N ASP A 248 4.94 2.48 -0.13
CA ASP A 248 5.21 2.10 -1.51
C ASP A 248 6.57 2.66 -2.02
N VAL A 249 6.86 2.46 -3.30
CA VAL A 249 8.08 2.93 -3.97
C VAL A 249 8.18 4.47 -3.99
N ASN A 250 7.04 5.17 -3.90
CA ASN A 250 6.96 6.64 -3.90
C ASN A 250 7.00 7.22 -2.48
N GLY A 251 7.02 6.37 -1.45
CA GLY A 251 7.00 6.75 -0.05
C GLY A 251 5.63 7.12 0.52
N THR A 252 4.54 6.67 -0.11
CA THR A 252 3.18 6.80 0.42
C THR A 252 2.85 5.67 1.38
N LEU A 253 2.15 5.98 2.49
CA LEU A 253 1.82 5.01 3.53
C LEU A 253 0.75 4.02 3.06
N ASN A 254 0.99 2.73 3.27
CA ASN A 254 0.02 1.69 2.96
C ASN A 254 -0.88 1.39 4.17
N LEU A 255 -2.05 2.04 4.21
CA LEU A 255 -3.05 1.90 5.29
C LEU A 255 -3.66 0.49 5.40
N ARG A 256 -3.48 -0.39 4.41
CA ARG A 256 -4.02 -1.77 4.42
C ARG A 256 -3.10 -2.76 5.14
N GLN A 257 -1.92 -2.33 5.55
CA GLN A 257 -0.96 -3.15 6.26
C GLN A 257 -0.76 -2.60 7.67
N ARG A 258 -0.43 -3.50 8.60
CA ARG A 258 -0.15 -3.11 9.98
C ARG A 258 1.09 -2.21 10.00
N PRO A 259 1.06 -1.07 10.69
CA PRO A 259 2.22 -0.21 10.85
C PRO A 259 3.41 -1.00 11.40
N ASP A 260 4.60 -0.67 10.90
CA ASP A 260 5.86 -1.28 11.35
C ASP A 260 5.92 -2.81 11.20
N ALA A 261 5.11 -3.40 10.31
CA ALA A 261 5.06 -4.83 10.11
C ALA A 261 5.33 -5.26 8.66
N ILE A 262 6.05 -6.37 8.51
CA ILE A 262 6.27 -7.06 7.24
C ILE A 262 5.49 -8.37 7.23
N LYS A 263 4.70 -8.60 6.18
CA LYS A 263 4.01 -9.88 5.96
C LYS A 263 4.90 -10.85 5.22
N LEU A 264 5.17 -12.01 5.82
CA LEU A 264 5.94 -13.07 5.17
C LEU A 264 5.05 -13.84 4.18
N LEU A 265 5.38 -13.81 2.88
CA LEU A 265 4.63 -14.57 1.88
C LEU A 265 4.86 -16.09 2.04
N LYS A 266 3.80 -16.88 1.78
CA LYS A 266 3.79 -18.35 1.94
C LYS A 266 4.64 -19.06 0.87
N SER A 267 4.71 -18.53 -0.35
CA SER A 267 5.56 -19.05 -1.42
C SER A 267 7.00 -18.58 -1.20
N ARG A 268 7.74 -19.34 -0.39
CA ARG A 268 9.15 -19.11 -0.08
C ARG A 268 10.06 -19.33 -1.29
N GLU A 269 9.59 -20.04 -2.30
CA GLU A 269 10.41 -20.58 -3.40
C GLU A 269 10.40 -19.70 -4.66
N GLN A 270 9.53 -18.70 -4.77
CA GLN A 270 9.42 -17.84 -5.96
C GLN A 270 9.76 -16.37 -5.73
N HIS A 271 10.05 -15.95 -4.50
CA HIS A 271 10.38 -14.55 -4.26
C HIS A 271 11.83 -14.28 -4.65
N ASN A 272 12.01 -13.47 -5.69
CA ASN A 272 13.32 -13.03 -6.15
C ASN A 272 13.95 -12.12 -5.09
N ALA A 273 15.13 -12.49 -4.56
CA ALA A 273 15.84 -11.73 -3.54
C ALA A 273 16.19 -10.29 -3.97
N TYR A 274 16.23 -10.02 -5.29
CA TYR A 274 16.45 -8.71 -5.90
C TYR A 274 15.22 -7.79 -5.90
N ILE A 275 14.05 -8.28 -5.54
CA ILE A 275 12.83 -7.50 -5.46
C ILE A 275 12.56 -7.11 -4.00
N PRO A 276 12.35 -5.82 -3.68
CA PRO A 276 11.95 -5.42 -2.33
C PRO A 276 10.56 -5.96 -1.96
N ILE A 277 10.42 -6.46 -0.74
CA ILE A 277 9.15 -6.94 -0.16
C ILE A 277 8.30 -5.81 0.45
N ALA A 278 8.96 -4.74 0.89
CA ALA A 278 8.35 -3.59 1.54
C ALA A 278 9.30 -2.40 1.43
N PHE A 279 8.78 -1.19 1.64
CA PHE A 279 9.59 0.02 1.77
C PHE A 279 9.30 0.69 3.11
N GLN A 280 10.26 1.44 3.62
CA GLN A 280 10.04 2.45 4.65
C GLN A 280 10.42 3.80 4.09
N THR A 281 9.78 4.85 4.60
CA THR A 281 10.08 6.22 4.23
C THR A 281 10.48 7.01 5.47
N VAL A 282 11.63 7.65 5.40
CA VAL A 282 12.10 8.60 6.41
C VAL A 282 11.87 9.99 5.86
N ARG A 283 11.01 10.77 6.52
CA ARG A 283 10.76 12.18 6.17
C ARG A 283 11.77 13.05 6.91
N ILE A 284 12.67 13.65 6.14
CA ILE A 284 13.73 14.49 6.69
C ILE A 284 13.45 15.93 6.29
N ARG A 285 13.42 16.81 7.28
CA ARG A 285 13.26 18.25 7.08
C ARG A 285 14.62 18.93 7.13
N ASN A 286 14.89 19.73 6.11
CA ASN A 286 16.02 20.64 6.08
C ASN A 286 15.53 22.07 6.37
N HIS A 287 15.89 22.61 7.54
CA HIS A 287 15.56 23.98 7.92
C HIS A 287 16.51 25.01 7.32
N HIS A 288 17.66 24.57 6.81
CA HIS A 288 18.61 25.44 6.13
C HIS A 288 18.07 25.82 4.74
N PRO A 289 18.30 27.05 4.25
CA PRO A 289 17.86 27.48 2.91
C PRO A 289 18.61 26.78 1.76
N GLU A 290 19.71 26.10 2.05
CA GLU A 290 20.54 25.44 1.02
C GLU A 290 20.42 23.92 1.05
N THR A 291 20.78 23.31 -0.08
CA THR A 291 20.78 21.86 -0.25
C THR A 291 21.87 21.20 0.58
N ILE A 292 21.51 20.17 1.35
CA ILE A 292 22.45 19.36 2.14
C ILE A 292 22.43 17.92 1.65
N HIS A 293 23.60 17.36 1.35
CA HIS A 293 23.71 15.96 0.91
C HIS A 293 23.88 15.03 2.10
N VAL A 294 23.01 14.03 2.21
CA VAL A 294 23.01 13.05 3.31
C VAL A 294 22.96 11.62 2.79
N ALA A 295 23.60 10.73 3.54
CA ALA A 295 23.46 9.28 3.42
C ALA A 295 22.56 8.79 4.55
N VAL A 296 21.42 8.24 4.19
CA VAL A 296 20.47 7.61 5.12
C VAL A 296 20.64 6.11 5.04
N SER A 297 20.82 5.45 6.17
CA SER A 297 20.92 4.00 6.22
C SER A 297 20.00 3.41 7.28
N SER A 298 19.56 2.18 7.07
CA SER A 298 18.74 1.42 8.01
C SER A 298 19.31 0.02 8.22
N ILE A 299 19.44 -0.36 9.48
CA ILE A 299 19.90 -1.67 9.92
C ILE A 299 18.78 -2.34 10.69
N ASN A 300 18.53 -3.60 10.37
CA ASN A 300 17.55 -4.39 11.10
C ASN A 300 18.26 -5.25 12.15
N ARG A 301 17.85 -5.16 13.41
CA ARG A 301 18.41 -5.89 14.55
C ARG A 301 17.33 -6.68 15.27
N ASP A 302 17.73 -7.79 15.87
CA ASP A 302 16.88 -8.58 16.75
C ASP A 302 16.84 -7.95 18.15
N VAL A 303 15.64 -7.76 18.72
CA VAL A 303 15.43 -7.09 20.01
C VAL A 303 16.11 -7.85 21.15
N ASN A 304 16.11 -9.19 21.09
CA ASN A 304 16.62 -10.03 22.18
C ASN A 304 18.13 -10.19 22.10
N THR A 305 18.68 -10.28 20.89
CA THR A 305 20.11 -10.57 20.69
C THR A 305 20.94 -9.36 20.29
N ASN A 306 20.29 -8.24 19.92
CA ASN A 306 20.87 -7.03 19.33
C ASN A 306 21.76 -7.29 18.10
N LYS A 307 21.65 -8.49 17.50
CA LYS A 307 22.42 -8.88 16.31
C LYS A 307 21.70 -8.45 15.04
N THR A 308 22.47 -8.09 14.02
CA THR A 308 21.92 -7.72 12.72
C THR A 308 21.26 -8.92 12.03
N ILE A 309 20.11 -8.69 11.41
CA ILE A 309 19.33 -9.73 10.74
C ILE A 309 19.88 -9.97 9.34
N SER A 310 20.39 -11.18 9.09
CA SER A 310 20.98 -11.55 7.81
C SER A 310 19.96 -11.82 6.71
N PHE A 311 18.75 -12.30 7.03
CA PHE A 311 17.73 -12.62 6.02
C PHE A 311 17.01 -11.39 5.44
N LEU A 312 17.21 -10.19 6.02
CA LEU A 312 16.71 -8.92 5.47
C LEU A 312 17.81 -8.11 4.74
N LYS A 313 18.93 -8.76 4.45
CA LYS A 313 20.09 -8.14 3.80
C LYS A 313 19.78 -7.80 2.33
N PRO A 314 20.12 -6.59 1.85
CA PRO A 314 20.04 -6.28 0.42
C PRO A 314 20.99 -7.17 -0.40
N PRO A 315 20.59 -7.58 -1.62
CA PRO A 315 21.27 -8.60 -2.40
C PRO A 315 22.49 -8.12 -3.19
N ASN A 316 23.16 -7.02 -2.79
CA ASN A 316 24.21 -6.39 -3.60
C ASN A 316 25.63 -6.50 -2.98
N GLU A 317 26.61 -6.89 -3.81
CA GLU A 317 28.03 -7.13 -3.46
C GLU A 317 28.85 -5.86 -3.26
N SER A 318 28.38 -4.69 -3.71
CA SER A 318 29.13 -3.42 -3.77
C SER A 318 29.07 -2.54 -2.52
N SER A 319 28.41 -2.97 -1.45
CA SER A 319 28.25 -2.17 -0.22
C SER A 319 29.23 -2.61 0.87
N PHE A 320 30.30 -1.82 1.06
CA PHE A 320 31.16 -1.92 2.25
C PHE A 320 30.29 -1.71 3.51
N LYS A 321 30.13 -2.78 4.32
CA LYS A 321 29.17 -2.97 5.46
C LYS A 321 27.82 -3.57 5.04
N SER A 322 27.85 -4.87 4.81
CA SER A 322 26.88 -5.65 4.03
C SER A 322 25.46 -5.82 4.58
N ASN A 323 25.04 -5.20 5.68
CA ASN A 323 23.75 -5.48 6.34
C ASN A 323 22.84 -4.25 6.48
N LYS A 324 23.09 -3.19 5.69
CA LYS A 324 22.33 -1.94 5.75
C LYS A 324 21.68 -1.65 4.40
N SER A 325 20.40 -1.27 4.40
CA SER A 325 19.80 -0.57 3.27
C SER A 325 20.23 0.89 3.33
N PHE A 326 20.72 1.47 2.23
CA PHE A 326 21.18 2.86 2.21
C PHE A 326 20.65 3.61 1.00
N ALA A 327 20.48 4.92 1.14
CA ALA A 327 20.16 5.85 0.08
C ALA A 327 20.99 7.12 0.29
N ILE A 328 21.56 7.65 -0.79
CA ILE A 328 22.26 8.93 -0.79
C ILE A 328 21.33 9.93 -1.47
N ILE A 329 20.98 11.02 -0.78
CA ILE A 329 19.98 11.97 -1.25
C ILE A 329 20.37 13.41 -0.94
N SER A 330 19.95 14.32 -1.82
CA SER A 330 20.07 15.77 -1.66
C SER A 330 18.82 16.30 -0.97
N LEU A 331 18.96 16.87 0.23
CA LEU A 331 17.86 17.50 0.97
C LEU A 331 17.73 18.95 0.53
N SER A 332 16.72 19.26 -0.28
CA SER A 332 16.46 20.63 -0.73
C SER A 332 16.17 21.56 0.45
N GLY A 333 16.70 22.78 0.40
CA GLY A 333 16.57 23.75 1.49
C GLY A 333 15.11 24.14 1.79
N GLY A 334 14.81 24.36 3.07
CA GLY A 334 13.48 24.76 3.57
C GLY A 334 12.36 23.75 3.35
N SER A 335 12.67 22.52 2.93
CA SER A 335 11.68 21.54 2.47
C SER A 335 11.81 20.20 3.19
N VAL A 336 10.75 19.39 3.07
CA VAL A 336 10.72 18.01 3.56
C VAL A 336 10.99 17.08 2.39
N THR A 337 12.00 16.23 2.54
CA THR A 337 12.37 15.24 1.52
C THR A 337 12.00 13.84 2.00
N ASN A 338 11.32 13.08 1.14
CA ASN A 338 10.99 11.68 1.40
C ASN A 338 12.16 10.78 1.00
N VAL A 339 12.74 10.06 1.96
CA VAL A 339 13.80 9.09 1.70
C VAL A 339 13.26 7.67 1.81
N VAL A 340 13.10 7.02 0.65
CA VAL A 340 12.54 5.66 0.57
C VAL A 340 13.66 4.63 0.66
N LEU A 341 13.58 3.73 1.65
CA LEU A 341 14.54 2.65 1.87
C LEU A 341 13.85 1.28 1.64
N PRO A 342 14.36 0.45 0.73
CA PRO A 342 13.79 -0.88 0.47
C PRO A 342 14.16 -1.91 1.56
N PHE A 343 13.24 -2.83 1.82
CA PHE A 343 13.48 -4.08 2.53
C PHE A 343 13.54 -5.23 1.52
N TYR A 344 14.62 -5.99 1.59
CA TYR A 344 14.77 -7.22 0.83
C TYR A 344 14.54 -8.42 1.73
N LEU A 345 14.11 -9.53 1.15
CA LEU A 345 13.96 -10.79 1.85
C LEU A 345 14.75 -11.84 1.11
N ASN A 346 15.74 -12.43 1.78
CA ASN A 346 16.46 -13.58 1.27
C ASN A 346 15.76 -14.87 1.75
N PRO A 347 15.02 -15.59 0.88
CA PRO A 347 14.31 -16.80 1.27
C PRO A 347 15.26 -17.94 1.68
N ALA A 348 16.49 -17.98 1.16
CA ALA A 348 17.47 -19.04 1.47
C ALA A 348 17.90 -19.03 2.95
N LEU A 349 17.86 -17.87 3.60
CA LEU A 349 18.30 -17.68 4.99
C LEU A 349 17.21 -17.97 6.04
N LYS A 350 16.10 -18.62 5.65
CA LYS A 350 15.01 -19.07 6.54
C LYS A 350 14.50 -17.97 7.49
N PRO A 351 13.74 -16.99 6.98
CA PRO A 351 13.25 -15.87 7.77
C PRO A 351 12.41 -16.32 8.97
N ARG A 352 12.68 -15.70 10.12
CA ARG A 352 12.03 -16.00 11.40
C ARG A 352 10.98 -14.94 11.74
N ILE A 353 9.84 -15.39 12.27
CA ILE A 353 8.80 -14.53 12.84
C ILE A 353 9.35 -13.96 14.15
N GLY A 354 9.04 -12.71 14.46
CA GLY A 354 9.43 -12.13 15.74
C GLY A 354 9.36 -10.60 15.76
N HIS A 355 9.76 -10.06 16.92
CA HIS A 355 9.94 -8.64 17.15
C HIS A 355 11.39 -8.26 16.88
N TYR A 356 11.57 -7.27 16.03
CA TYR A 356 12.83 -6.73 15.58
C TYR A 356 12.81 -5.22 15.73
N GLU A 357 13.98 -4.60 15.55
CA GLU A 357 14.15 -3.16 15.58
C GLU A 357 14.85 -2.68 14.31
N ARG A 358 14.48 -1.49 13.88
CA ARG A 358 15.09 -0.75 12.77
C ARG A 358 15.87 0.39 13.38
N HIS A 359 17.18 0.35 13.18
CA HIS A 359 18.07 1.43 13.54
C HIS A 359 18.38 2.24 12.28
N ILE A 360 17.86 3.45 12.21
CA ILE A 360 18.04 4.39 11.12
C ILE A 360 19.14 5.37 11.51
N GLU A 361 20.15 5.52 10.67
CA GLU A 361 21.28 6.43 10.83
C GLU A 361 21.32 7.41 9.66
N ILE A 362 21.41 8.71 9.95
CA ILE A 362 21.60 9.77 8.96
C ILE A 362 23.00 10.34 9.13
N LYS A 363 23.79 10.32 8.05
CA LYS A 363 25.14 10.88 7.98
C LYS A 363 25.17 11.98 6.94
N VAL A 364 25.82 13.12 7.22
CA VAL A 364 26.11 14.10 6.17
C VAL A 364 27.27 13.58 5.34
N TRP A 365 27.21 13.87 4.06
CA TRP A 365 28.27 13.50 3.14
C TRP A 365 29.63 14.08 3.58
N GLY A 366 30.69 13.27 3.54
CA GLY A 366 32.03 13.66 4.01
C GLY A 366 32.25 13.49 5.52
N ASN A 367 31.26 13.01 6.28
CA ASN A 367 31.41 12.67 7.70
C ASN A 367 31.09 11.18 7.96
N GLU A 368 31.90 10.52 8.78
CA GLU A 368 31.68 9.12 9.17
C GLU A 368 30.73 8.97 10.36
N ILE A 369 30.56 10.02 11.16
CA ILE A 369 29.75 10.01 12.39
C ILE A 369 28.27 10.27 12.04
N PRO A 370 27.32 9.44 12.52
CA PRO A 370 25.89 9.71 12.36
C PRO A 370 25.47 10.96 13.13
N ILE A 371 24.74 11.84 12.45
CA ILE A 371 24.24 13.10 12.99
C ILE A 371 22.91 12.89 13.70
N LEU A 372 22.06 12.03 13.14
CA LEU A 372 20.79 11.64 13.72
C LEU A 372 20.70 10.12 13.70
N SER A 373 20.16 9.56 14.77
CA SER A 373 19.78 8.15 14.84
C SER A 373 18.38 8.02 15.40
N ALA A 374 17.62 7.06 14.87
CA ALA A 374 16.27 6.76 15.34
C ALA A 374 16.08 5.24 15.36
N THR A 375 15.44 4.74 16.42
CA THR A 375 15.04 3.34 16.54
C THR A 375 13.52 3.22 16.41
N ARG A 376 13.07 2.27 15.59
CA ARG A 376 11.64 1.96 15.42
C ARG A 376 11.41 0.46 15.46
N PRO A 377 10.25 -0.02 15.96
CA PRO A 377 9.95 -1.43 15.95
C PRO A 377 9.79 -1.96 14.51
N LEU A 378 9.96 -3.27 14.37
CA LEU A 378 9.70 -4.04 13.15
C LEU A 378 9.15 -5.42 13.53
N GLU A 379 7.92 -5.71 13.13
CA GLU A 379 7.30 -7.00 13.40
C GLU A 379 7.19 -7.81 12.11
N ILE A 380 7.72 -9.03 12.10
CA ILE A 380 7.55 -9.94 10.96
C ILE A 380 6.41 -10.90 11.27
N VAL A 381 5.30 -10.75 10.54
CA VAL A 381 4.05 -11.46 10.80
C VAL A 381 3.76 -12.46 9.68
N LYS A 382 3.26 -13.65 10.02
CA LYS A 382 2.73 -14.60 9.03
C LYS A 382 1.23 -14.36 8.76
N PRO A 383 0.76 -14.61 7.54
CA PRO A 383 -0.67 -14.70 7.27
C PRO A 383 -1.32 -15.72 8.21
N ASN A 384 -2.40 -15.34 8.88
CA ASN A 384 -3.13 -16.25 9.76
C ASN A 384 -3.95 -17.26 8.90
N ILE A 385 -3.30 -18.36 8.51
CA ILE A 385 -3.91 -19.44 7.72
C ILE A 385 -5.06 -20.08 8.49
N TYR A 386 -4.98 -20.12 9.82
CA TYR A 386 -6.04 -20.67 10.66
C TYR A 386 -7.33 -19.85 10.51
N SER A 387 -7.26 -18.52 10.61
CA SER A 387 -8.44 -17.65 10.38
C SER A 387 -9.02 -17.83 8.99
N LEU A 388 -8.17 -17.91 7.96
CA LEU A 388 -8.63 -18.09 6.59
C LEU A 388 -9.30 -19.46 6.38
N ALA A 389 -8.72 -20.53 6.95
CA ALA A 389 -9.29 -21.87 6.89
C ALA A 389 -10.63 -21.93 7.63
N MET A 390 -10.71 -21.37 8.84
CA MET A 390 -11.95 -21.31 9.61
C MET A 390 -13.03 -20.50 8.90
N ALA A 391 -12.70 -19.34 8.32
CA ALA A 391 -13.64 -18.57 7.53
C ALA A 391 -14.11 -19.34 6.29
N GLY A 392 -13.22 -20.08 5.63
CA GLY A 392 -13.56 -20.97 4.51
C GLY A 392 -14.53 -22.08 4.91
N ILE A 393 -14.24 -22.79 6.01
CA ILE A 393 -15.11 -23.85 6.55
C ILE A 393 -16.48 -23.26 6.96
N ALA A 394 -16.50 -22.14 7.68
CA ALA A 394 -17.73 -21.46 8.09
C ALA A 394 -18.58 -21.07 6.87
N THR A 395 -17.96 -20.55 5.82
CA THR A 395 -18.65 -20.19 4.56
C THR A 395 -19.22 -21.43 3.88
N MET A 396 -18.49 -22.55 3.84
CA MET A 396 -18.99 -23.81 3.29
C MET A 396 -20.18 -24.33 4.10
N VAL A 397 -20.08 -24.36 5.43
CA VAL A 397 -21.14 -24.83 6.33
C VAL A 397 -22.41 -23.97 6.19
N ALA A 398 -22.27 -22.65 6.19
CA ALA A 398 -23.39 -21.73 5.98
C ALA A 398 -24.02 -21.92 4.58
N GLY A 399 -23.20 -22.10 3.54
CA GLY A 399 -23.66 -22.36 2.17
C GLY A 399 -24.45 -23.65 2.06
N PHE A 400 -23.94 -24.76 2.62
CA PHE A 400 -24.66 -26.03 2.66
C PHE A 400 -25.94 -25.95 3.50
N GLY A 401 -25.91 -25.23 4.63
CA GLY A 401 -27.09 -24.97 5.46
C GLY A 401 -28.17 -24.22 4.70
N LEU A 402 -27.80 -23.16 3.97
CA LEU A 402 -28.73 -22.38 3.16
C LEU A 402 -29.32 -23.20 2.01
N ILE A 403 -28.50 -23.97 1.30
CA ILE A 403 -28.96 -24.89 0.23
C ILE A 403 -29.92 -25.93 0.81
N GLY A 404 -29.59 -26.50 1.97
CA GLY A 404 -30.45 -27.44 2.69
C GLY A 404 -31.80 -26.82 3.04
N LEU A 405 -31.80 -25.61 3.60
CA LEU A 405 -33.02 -24.89 3.96
C LEU A 405 -33.90 -24.63 2.73
N VAL A 406 -33.32 -24.14 1.62
CA VAL A 406 -34.05 -23.88 0.38
C VAL A 406 -34.60 -25.18 -0.23
N ARG A 407 -33.82 -26.26 -0.21
CA ARG A 407 -34.25 -27.54 -0.79
C ARG A 407 -35.30 -28.26 0.04
N PHE A 408 -35.24 -28.15 1.37
CA PHE A 408 -36.12 -28.85 2.30
C PHE A 408 -37.19 -27.96 2.95
N HIS A 409 -37.36 -26.72 2.49
CA HIS A 409 -38.32 -25.77 3.07
C HIS A 409 -39.72 -26.36 3.25
N GLN A 410 -40.25 -27.06 2.23
CA GLN A 410 -41.60 -27.66 2.30
C GLN A 410 -41.72 -28.68 3.44
N LYS A 411 -40.68 -29.48 3.66
CA LYS A 411 -40.66 -30.45 4.76
C LYS A 411 -40.61 -29.73 6.11
N ILE A 412 -39.74 -28.72 6.24
CA ILE A 412 -39.60 -27.94 7.49
C ILE A 412 -40.94 -27.28 7.86
N PHE A 413 -41.62 -26.63 6.92
CA PHE A 413 -42.92 -26.01 7.18
C PHE A 413 -44.01 -27.03 7.54
N SER A 414 -43.96 -28.24 6.96
CA SER A 414 -44.96 -29.29 7.28
C SER A 414 -44.84 -29.87 8.69
N PHE A 415 -43.72 -29.67 9.40
CA PHE A 415 -43.54 -30.11 10.80
C PHE A 415 -44.30 -29.26 11.82
N PHE A 416 -44.72 -28.05 11.43
CA PHE A 416 -45.32 -27.08 12.33
C PHE A 416 -46.81 -26.88 12.04
N SER A 417 -47.60 -26.73 13.10
CA SER A 417 -48.98 -26.27 13.00
C SER A 417 -49.00 -24.77 12.65
N THR A 418 -50.08 -24.30 12.03
CA THR A 418 -50.30 -22.86 11.76
C THR A 418 -50.17 -22.02 13.04
N LYS A 419 -50.67 -22.51 14.19
CA LYS A 419 -50.55 -21.82 15.48
C LYS A 419 -49.09 -21.63 15.90
N GLU A 420 -48.26 -22.66 15.70
CA GLU A 420 -46.83 -22.63 16.05
C GLU A 420 -46.07 -21.69 15.13
N LEU A 421 -46.36 -21.71 13.82
CA LEU A 421 -45.75 -20.78 12.85
C LEU A 421 -46.05 -19.32 13.19
N VAL A 422 -47.30 -19.01 13.55
CA VAL A 422 -47.70 -17.67 13.98
C VAL A 422 -46.93 -17.26 15.24
N LEU A 423 -46.82 -18.16 16.22
CA LEU A 423 -46.06 -17.90 17.44
C LEU A 423 -44.57 -17.63 17.15
N ILE A 424 -43.95 -18.42 16.27
CA ILE A 424 -42.56 -18.23 15.86
C ILE A 424 -42.37 -16.86 15.21
N ALA A 425 -43.24 -16.48 14.27
CA ALA A 425 -43.17 -15.18 13.61
C ALA A 425 -43.33 -14.02 14.61
N LEU A 426 -44.25 -14.14 15.57
CA LEU A 426 -44.47 -13.15 16.61
C LEU A 426 -43.25 -12.98 17.52
N PHE A 427 -42.67 -14.08 17.99
CA PHE A 427 -41.46 -14.04 18.81
C PHE A 427 -40.25 -13.55 18.04
N ALA A 428 -40.05 -13.97 16.79
CA ALA A 428 -38.97 -13.47 15.95
C ALA A 428 -39.08 -11.95 15.71
N THR A 429 -40.29 -11.45 15.50
CA THR A 429 -40.56 -10.01 15.36
C THR A 429 -40.30 -9.28 16.68
N THR A 430 -40.71 -9.85 17.81
CA THR A 430 -40.48 -9.28 19.15
C THR A 430 -38.98 -9.20 19.46
N ILE A 431 -38.23 -10.26 19.16
CA ILE A 431 -36.77 -10.29 19.27
C ILE A 431 -36.15 -9.21 18.37
N PHE A 432 -36.62 -9.08 17.13
CA PHE A 432 -36.12 -8.08 16.21
C PHE A 432 -36.32 -6.65 16.75
N VAL A 433 -37.53 -6.31 17.18
CA VAL A 433 -37.87 -4.98 17.70
C VAL A 433 -37.17 -4.68 19.02
N THR A 434 -37.06 -5.66 19.92
CA THR A 434 -36.53 -5.44 21.28
C THR A 434 -35.00 -5.48 21.32
N VAL A 435 -34.38 -6.31 20.47
CA VAL A 435 -32.93 -6.50 20.47
C VAL A 435 -32.28 -5.78 19.30
N SER A 436 -32.71 -6.06 18.08
CA SER A 436 -31.96 -5.65 16.89
C SER A 436 -32.10 -4.15 16.62
N VAL A 437 -33.30 -3.58 16.74
CA VAL A 437 -33.53 -2.15 16.51
C VAL A 437 -32.78 -1.25 17.50
N PRO A 438 -32.87 -1.46 18.84
CA PRO A 438 -32.12 -0.64 19.79
C PRO A 438 -30.62 -0.77 19.61
N THR A 439 -30.12 -1.98 19.34
CA THR A 439 -28.70 -2.18 19.06
C THR A 439 -28.26 -1.29 17.92
N THR A 440 -28.91 -1.39 16.76
CA THR A 440 -28.46 -0.69 15.56
C THR A 440 -28.55 0.83 15.71
N LEU A 441 -29.58 1.34 16.40
CA LEU A 441 -29.75 2.78 16.61
C LEU A 441 -28.79 3.36 17.67
N PHE A 442 -28.61 2.67 18.79
CA PHE A 442 -27.80 3.16 19.91
C PHE A 442 -26.31 2.76 19.82
N PHE A 443 -25.93 1.83 18.94
CA PHE A 443 -24.55 1.35 18.79
C PHE A 443 -23.55 2.50 18.65
N THR A 444 -23.83 3.47 17.78
CA THR A 444 -22.94 4.61 17.53
C THR A 444 -22.76 5.48 18.77
N ILE A 445 -23.85 5.72 19.52
CA ILE A 445 -23.83 6.57 20.73
C ILE A 445 -23.05 5.87 21.84
N ILE A 446 -23.31 4.58 22.06
CA ILE A 446 -22.64 3.81 23.11
C ILE A 446 -21.16 3.62 22.78
N ASN A 447 -20.81 3.37 21.52
CA ASN A 447 -19.41 3.32 21.07
C ASN A 447 -18.69 4.65 21.22
N ALA A 448 -19.36 5.77 20.94
CA ALA A 448 -18.77 7.09 21.14
C ALA A 448 -18.47 7.37 22.61
N LEU A 449 -19.32 6.89 23.53
CA LEU A 449 -19.17 7.12 24.97
C LEU A 449 -18.18 6.18 25.65
N LEU A 450 -18.25 4.88 25.35
CA LEU A 450 -17.51 3.82 26.04
C LEU A 450 -16.33 3.28 25.22
N GLY A 451 -16.20 3.68 23.95
CA GLY A 451 -15.12 3.25 23.07
C GLY A 451 -15.03 1.71 23.01
N PRO A 452 -13.84 1.13 23.24
CA PRO A 452 -13.63 -0.33 23.22
C PRO A 452 -14.39 -1.10 24.30
N ALA A 453 -14.91 -0.45 25.35
CA ALA A 453 -15.64 -1.13 26.43
C ALA A 453 -17.15 -1.23 26.17
N SER A 454 -17.63 -0.69 25.04
CA SER A 454 -19.06 -0.66 24.69
C SER A 454 -19.69 -2.06 24.62
N PHE A 455 -18.91 -3.07 24.23
CA PHE A 455 -19.40 -4.46 24.12
C PHE A 455 -19.92 -5.02 25.44
N LEU A 456 -19.46 -4.52 26.60
CA LEU A 456 -19.96 -4.99 27.90
C LEU A 456 -21.42 -4.58 28.11
N VAL A 457 -21.76 -3.35 27.76
CA VAL A 457 -23.13 -2.83 27.93
C VAL A 457 -24.05 -3.33 26.82
N ILE A 458 -23.58 -3.22 25.57
CA ILE A 458 -24.35 -3.63 24.39
C ILE A 458 -24.55 -5.15 24.41
N GLY A 459 -23.48 -5.92 24.65
CA GLY A 459 -23.54 -7.37 24.73
C GLY A 459 -24.45 -7.85 25.87
N PHE A 460 -24.42 -7.19 27.03
CA PHE A 460 -25.31 -7.54 28.14
C PHE A 460 -26.78 -7.42 27.75
N ILE A 461 -27.18 -6.28 27.19
CA ILE A 461 -28.58 -6.06 26.80
C ILE A 461 -28.96 -7.03 25.68
N ASN A 462 -28.10 -7.17 24.67
CA ASN A 462 -28.44 -7.88 23.46
C ASN A 462 -28.47 -9.39 23.61
N GLU A 463 -27.39 -9.97 24.10
CA GLU A 463 -27.28 -11.43 24.20
C GLU A 463 -28.24 -11.95 25.25
N MET A 464 -28.34 -11.28 26.39
CA MET A 464 -29.28 -11.69 27.45
C MET A 464 -30.73 -11.68 26.97
N LEU A 465 -31.20 -10.59 26.34
CA LEU A 465 -32.58 -10.48 25.85
C LEU A 465 -32.85 -11.45 24.69
N TYR A 466 -31.90 -11.56 23.75
CA TYR A 466 -32.03 -12.49 22.62
C TYR A 466 -32.21 -13.92 23.11
N TYR A 467 -31.29 -14.40 23.96
CA TYR A 467 -31.33 -15.77 24.45
C TYR A 467 -32.48 -16.02 25.43
N ALA A 468 -32.92 -15.01 26.20
CA ALA A 468 -34.11 -15.14 27.05
C ALA A 468 -35.37 -15.37 26.21
N LEU A 469 -35.63 -14.53 25.21
CA LEU A 469 -36.80 -14.64 24.34
C LEU A 469 -36.75 -15.90 23.46
N LEU A 470 -35.57 -16.25 22.95
CA LEU A 470 -35.37 -17.49 22.19
C LEU A 470 -35.69 -18.72 23.06
N THR A 471 -35.21 -18.72 24.31
CA THR A 471 -35.45 -19.82 25.26
C THR A 471 -36.92 -20.00 25.58
N VAL A 472 -37.66 -18.89 25.78
CA VAL A 472 -39.11 -18.93 26.00
C VAL A 472 -39.82 -19.65 24.85
N LEU A 473 -39.49 -19.30 23.61
CA LEU A 473 -40.12 -19.89 22.43
C LEU A 473 -39.80 -21.39 22.28
N ILE A 474 -38.52 -21.78 22.39
CA ILE A 474 -38.13 -23.19 22.22
C ILE A 474 -38.69 -24.08 23.33
N MET A 475 -38.86 -23.55 24.54
CA MET A 475 -39.49 -24.29 25.64
C MET A 475 -41.01 -24.43 25.49
N LEU A 476 -41.65 -23.52 24.75
CA LEU A 476 -43.09 -23.57 24.47
C LEU A 476 -43.42 -24.53 23.32
N ILE A 477 -42.63 -24.52 22.24
CA ILE A 477 -42.88 -25.38 21.06
C ILE A 477 -42.19 -26.74 21.18
N ARG A 478 -40.99 -26.83 21.78
CA ARG A 478 -40.17 -28.05 21.95
C ARG A 478 -39.96 -28.89 20.69
N LYS A 479 -39.95 -28.25 19.51
CA LYS A 479 -39.67 -28.90 18.22
C LYS A 479 -38.32 -28.46 17.65
N SER A 480 -37.70 -29.36 16.89
CA SER A 480 -36.51 -29.03 16.09
C SER A 480 -36.90 -28.10 14.94
N TRP A 481 -35.95 -27.29 14.48
CA TRP A 481 -36.05 -26.25 13.44
C TRP A 481 -36.67 -24.92 13.87
N THR A 482 -37.08 -24.78 15.13
CA THR A 482 -37.64 -23.52 15.65
C THR A 482 -36.60 -22.39 15.62
N ILE A 483 -35.35 -22.66 16.02
CA ILE A 483 -34.28 -21.64 16.03
C ILE A 483 -33.97 -21.19 14.61
N THR A 484 -33.90 -22.14 13.69
CA THR A 484 -33.70 -21.89 12.26
C THR A 484 -34.73 -20.93 11.69
N LEU A 485 -36.01 -21.14 12.02
CA LEU A 485 -37.10 -20.30 11.51
C LEU A 485 -37.08 -18.89 12.13
N VAL A 486 -36.78 -18.77 13.43
CA VAL A 486 -36.60 -17.47 14.12
C VAL A 486 -35.47 -16.68 13.48
N SER A 487 -34.31 -17.31 13.29
CA SER A 487 -33.14 -16.67 12.67
C SER A 487 -33.46 -16.21 11.24
N ALA A 488 -34.17 -17.02 10.45
CA ALA A 488 -34.57 -16.65 9.09
C ALA A 488 -35.46 -15.40 9.07
N VAL A 489 -36.50 -15.34 9.92
CA VAL A 489 -37.38 -14.16 10.02
C VAL A 489 -36.59 -12.94 10.48
N ARG A 490 -35.70 -13.09 11.47
CA ARG A 490 -34.87 -11.99 11.98
C ARG A 490 -33.93 -11.42 10.91
N VAL A 491 -33.27 -12.28 10.13
CA VAL A 491 -32.39 -11.85 9.02
C VAL A 491 -33.19 -11.16 7.92
N LEU A 492 -34.38 -11.65 7.59
CA LEU A 492 -35.26 -10.99 6.62
C LEU A 492 -35.68 -9.60 7.08
N LEU A 493 -36.16 -9.47 8.32
CA LEU A 493 -36.56 -8.19 8.90
C LEU A 493 -35.38 -7.22 8.99
N GLY A 494 -34.22 -7.67 9.48
CA GLY A 494 -33.02 -6.84 9.58
C GLY A 494 -32.44 -6.45 8.23
N GLY A 495 -32.49 -7.34 7.24
CA GLY A 495 -32.08 -7.05 5.87
C GLY A 495 -32.95 -5.99 5.21
N ILE A 496 -34.28 -6.13 5.32
CA ILE A 496 -35.25 -5.24 4.69
C ILE A 496 -35.31 -3.87 5.38
N LEU A 497 -35.34 -3.84 6.72
CA LEU A 497 -35.58 -2.61 7.48
C LEU A 497 -34.30 -1.84 7.81
N LEU A 498 -33.19 -2.55 8.08
CA LEU A 498 -31.94 -1.94 8.56
C LEU A 498 -30.81 -1.99 7.52
N GLY A 499 -31.04 -2.58 6.34
CA GLY A 499 -30.01 -2.74 5.31
C GLY A 499 -28.86 -3.67 5.72
N ALA A 500 -29.06 -4.50 6.75
CA ALA A 500 -28.01 -5.35 7.34
C ALA A 500 -27.69 -6.63 6.53
N PHE A 501 -28.07 -6.67 5.25
CA PHE A 501 -27.93 -7.84 4.39
C PHE A 501 -26.54 -7.89 3.75
N THR A 502 -25.53 -8.25 4.56
CA THR A 502 -24.16 -8.44 4.09
C THR A 502 -23.82 -9.93 3.95
N PRO A 503 -22.93 -10.33 3.03
CA PRO A 503 -22.48 -11.72 2.94
C PRO A 503 -21.87 -12.22 4.27
N PHE A 504 -21.21 -11.32 4.99
CA PHE A 504 -20.66 -11.55 6.32
C PHE A 504 -21.75 -11.96 7.33
N THR A 505 -22.82 -11.17 7.45
CA THR A 505 -23.92 -11.45 8.39
C THR A 505 -24.64 -12.75 8.06
N LEU A 506 -24.77 -13.10 6.77
CA LEU A 506 -25.37 -14.37 6.35
C LEU A 506 -24.53 -15.58 6.76
N VAL A 507 -23.20 -15.53 6.59
CA VAL A 507 -22.32 -16.63 7.01
C VAL A 507 -22.36 -16.79 8.54
N TYR A 508 -22.23 -15.69 9.27
CA TYR A 508 -22.28 -15.71 10.74
C TYR A 508 -23.60 -16.30 11.26
N VAL A 509 -24.74 -15.76 10.82
CA VAL A 509 -26.05 -16.23 11.28
C VAL A 509 -26.30 -17.67 10.87
N GLY A 510 -25.87 -18.08 9.67
CA GLY A 510 -26.00 -19.45 9.20
C GLY A 510 -25.27 -20.44 10.12
N VAL A 511 -24.00 -20.17 10.44
CA VAL A 511 -23.20 -21.04 11.32
C VAL A 511 -23.75 -21.03 12.75
N SER A 512 -24.04 -19.85 13.31
CA SER A 512 -24.60 -19.71 14.67
C SER A 512 -25.91 -20.47 14.82
N THR A 513 -26.81 -20.36 13.83
CA THR A 513 -28.09 -21.08 13.82
C THR A 513 -27.91 -22.59 13.81
N ILE A 514 -26.98 -23.11 13.00
CA ILE A 514 -26.68 -24.56 12.95
C ILE A 514 -26.10 -25.02 14.30
N LEU A 515 -25.18 -24.26 14.88
CA LEU A 515 -24.59 -24.58 16.18
C LEU A 515 -25.64 -24.59 17.30
N LEU A 516 -26.55 -23.62 17.33
CA LEU A 516 -27.61 -23.54 18.32
C LEU A 516 -28.66 -24.65 18.15
N GLU A 517 -29.03 -24.99 16.91
CA GLU A 517 -29.95 -26.10 16.62
C GLU A 517 -29.33 -27.44 17.05
N LEU A 518 -28.04 -27.66 16.78
CA LEU A 518 -27.28 -28.81 17.29
C LEU A 518 -27.22 -28.82 18.83
N GLY A 519 -26.98 -27.66 19.45
CA GLY A 519 -26.99 -27.51 20.90
C GLY A 519 -28.33 -27.86 21.52
N PHE A 520 -29.44 -27.46 20.88
CA PHE A 520 -30.80 -27.78 21.33
C PHE A 520 -31.09 -29.28 21.25
N LEU A 521 -30.65 -29.93 20.17
CA LEU A 521 -30.74 -31.39 20.00
C LEU A 521 -29.92 -32.14 21.07
N LEU A 522 -28.67 -31.72 21.30
CA LEU A 522 -27.78 -32.31 22.30
C LEU A 522 -28.31 -32.15 23.73
N SER A 523 -28.99 -31.04 24.02
CA SER A 523 -29.63 -30.79 25.31
C SER A 523 -30.95 -31.57 25.50
N ARG A 524 -31.19 -32.64 24.72
CA ARG A 524 -32.43 -33.44 24.75
C ARG A 524 -33.69 -32.57 24.67
N ARG A 525 -33.71 -31.59 23.77
CA ARG A 525 -34.84 -30.65 23.56
C ARG A 525 -35.22 -29.83 24.80
N GLY A 526 -34.27 -29.56 25.70
CA GLY A 526 -34.45 -28.64 26.81
C GLY A 526 -35.09 -29.24 28.06
N GLU A 527 -35.03 -30.57 28.24
CA GLU A 527 -35.50 -31.25 29.47
C GLU A 527 -34.81 -30.70 30.73
N ASN A 528 -33.49 -30.46 30.66
CA ASN A 528 -32.74 -29.86 31.75
C ASN A 528 -32.24 -28.46 31.37
N GLY A 529 -32.86 -27.44 31.95
CA GLY A 529 -32.51 -26.04 31.67
C GLY A 529 -31.06 -25.64 32.00
N LEU A 530 -30.39 -26.34 32.92
CA LEU A 530 -28.96 -26.09 33.19
C LEU A 530 -28.08 -26.62 32.05
N ILE A 531 -28.39 -27.81 31.53
CA ILE A 531 -27.69 -28.40 30.38
C ILE A 531 -27.93 -27.54 29.14
N LEU A 532 -29.15 -27.03 28.97
CA LEU A 532 -29.49 -26.11 27.88
C LEU A 532 -28.67 -24.82 27.96
N ALA A 533 -28.61 -24.19 29.13
CA ALA A 533 -27.85 -22.97 29.34
C ALA A 533 -26.35 -23.16 29.05
N LEU A 534 -25.75 -24.24 29.56
CA LEU A 534 -24.34 -24.54 29.32
C LEU A 534 -24.04 -24.82 27.84
N THR A 535 -24.92 -25.60 27.20
CA THR A 535 -24.74 -25.96 25.78
C THR A 535 -24.89 -24.74 24.88
N PHE A 536 -25.89 -23.89 25.12
CA PHE A 536 -26.09 -22.66 24.36
C PHE A 536 -24.95 -21.68 24.59
N GLY A 537 -24.45 -21.54 25.83
CA GLY A 537 -23.26 -20.73 26.10
C GLY A 537 -22.02 -21.20 25.33
N ILE A 538 -21.79 -22.52 25.22
CA ILE A 538 -20.66 -23.05 24.44
C ILE A 538 -20.86 -22.79 22.93
N CYS A 539 -22.06 -23.05 22.41
CA CYS A 539 -22.40 -22.82 21.01
C CYS A 539 -22.25 -21.34 20.61
N ASP A 540 -22.63 -20.43 21.49
CA ASP A 540 -22.54 -18.99 21.27
C ASP A 540 -21.10 -18.48 21.38
N ALA A 541 -20.33 -18.94 22.39
CA ALA A 541 -18.91 -18.65 22.49
C ALA A 541 -18.13 -19.11 21.24
N LEU A 542 -18.47 -20.28 20.68
CA LEU A 542 -17.93 -20.75 19.41
C LEU A 542 -18.37 -19.88 18.23
N SER A 543 -19.62 -19.40 18.23
CA SER A 543 -20.13 -18.49 17.20
C SER A 543 -19.37 -17.17 17.20
N VAL A 544 -19.16 -16.55 18.38
CA VAL A 544 -18.37 -15.34 18.56
C VAL A 544 -16.92 -15.56 18.12
N HIS A 545 -16.33 -16.70 18.44
CA HIS A 545 -14.98 -17.03 17.97
C HIS A 545 -14.91 -17.08 16.43
N ILE A 546 -15.88 -17.73 15.79
CA ILE A 546 -15.96 -17.81 14.32
C ILE A 546 -16.16 -16.42 13.71
N ASP A 547 -16.97 -15.56 14.32
CA ASP A 547 -17.17 -14.17 13.89
C ASP A 547 -15.85 -13.37 13.84
N PHE A 548 -15.03 -13.52 14.88
CA PHE A 548 -13.68 -12.94 14.90
C PHE A 548 -12.79 -13.54 13.79
N GLN A 549 -12.81 -14.86 13.58
CA GLN A 549 -11.99 -15.47 12.52
C GLN A 549 -12.40 -14.98 11.13
N ILE A 550 -13.69 -14.84 10.87
CA ILE A 550 -14.24 -14.29 9.63
C ILE A 550 -13.82 -12.82 9.49
N SER A 551 -13.93 -12.02 10.56
CA SER A 551 -13.53 -10.61 10.57
C SER A 551 -12.03 -10.40 10.31
N ILE A 552 -11.19 -11.22 10.94
CA ILE A 552 -9.73 -11.23 10.73
C ILE A 552 -9.40 -11.65 9.29
N ALA A 553 -10.11 -12.62 8.73
CA ALA A 553 -9.85 -13.12 7.38
C ALA A 553 -10.30 -12.16 6.27
N PHE A 554 -11.55 -11.68 6.32
CA PHE A 554 -12.14 -10.86 5.25
C PHE A 554 -11.79 -9.37 5.37
N TYR A 555 -11.91 -8.80 6.58
CA TYR A 555 -11.67 -7.37 6.80
C TYR A 555 -10.24 -7.05 7.21
N ARG A 556 -9.39 -8.07 7.43
CA ARG A 556 -7.99 -7.92 7.87
C ARG A 556 -7.86 -7.07 9.13
N LEU A 557 -8.88 -7.14 9.99
CA LEU A 557 -8.90 -6.43 11.26
C LEU A 557 -7.93 -7.08 12.23
N PHE A 558 -7.22 -6.24 12.99
CA PHE A 558 -6.28 -6.67 14.02
C PHE A 558 -6.92 -6.40 15.38
N TYR A 559 -7.30 -7.48 16.06
CA TYR A 559 -7.82 -7.43 17.42
C TYR A 559 -6.73 -7.83 18.41
N ALA A 560 -6.74 -7.24 19.60
CA ALA A 560 -5.87 -7.66 20.69
C ALA A 560 -6.37 -8.97 21.29
N ASP A 561 -5.44 -9.86 21.70
CA ASP A 561 -5.80 -11.18 22.20
C ASP A 561 -6.73 -11.12 23.42
N TRP A 562 -6.47 -10.20 24.36
CA TRP A 562 -7.30 -10.01 25.55
C TRP A 562 -8.74 -9.63 25.19
N TYR A 563 -8.93 -8.83 24.13
CA TYR A 563 -10.24 -8.35 23.70
C TYR A 563 -11.07 -9.51 23.13
N ILE A 564 -10.44 -10.35 22.29
CA ILE A 564 -11.07 -11.55 21.72
C ILE A 564 -11.53 -12.48 22.85
N TRP A 565 -10.64 -12.80 23.80
CA TRP A 565 -10.98 -13.69 24.91
C TRP A 565 -12.09 -13.12 25.80
N THR A 566 -12.06 -11.82 26.07
CA THR A 566 -13.07 -11.18 26.91
C THR A 566 -14.44 -11.21 26.24
N MET A 567 -14.53 -10.96 24.92
CA MET A 567 -15.79 -11.07 24.19
C MET A 567 -16.31 -12.51 24.13
N ILE A 568 -15.44 -13.50 23.90
CA ILE A 568 -15.85 -14.92 23.88
C ILE A 568 -16.40 -15.36 25.24
N VAL A 569 -15.73 -15.01 26.34
CA VAL A 569 -16.12 -15.45 27.69
C VAL A 569 -17.33 -14.66 28.21
N ILE A 570 -17.30 -13.34 28.12
CA ILE A 570 -18.35 -12.51 28.72
C ILE A 570 -19.57 -12.45 27.82
N SER A 571 -19.40 -11.99 26.58
CA SER A 571 -20.52 -11.81 25.64
C SER A 571 -21.03 -13.16 25.14
N GLY A 572 -20.13 -14.02 24.69
CA GLY A 572 -20.48 -15.30 24.06
C GLY A 572 -20.88 -16.41 25.04
N PHE A 573 -20.49 -16.35 26.31
CA PHE A 573 -20.81 -17.42 27.27
C PHE A 573 -21.64 -16.93 28.45
N VAL A 574 -21.12 -15.98 29.24
CA VAL A 574 -21.77 -15.56 30.50
C VAL A 574 -23.15 -14.95 30.26
N TYR A 575 -23.28 -14.00 29.33
CA TYR A 575 -24.57 -13.36 29.06
C TYR A 575 -25.59 -14.32 28.47
N THR A 576 -25.14 -15.26 27.64
CA THR A 576 -25.98 -16.31 27.06
C THR A 576 -26.52 -17.26 28.13
N VAL A 577 -25.69 -17.71 29.06
CA VAL A 577 -26.11 -18.55 30.20
C VAL A 577 -27.16 -17.83 31.05
N ILE A 578 -26.92 -16.56 31.37
CA ILE A 578 -27.87 -15.73 32.14
C ILE A 578 -29.20 -15.58 31.38
N GLY A 579 -29.13 -15.25 30.08
CA GLY A 579 -30.29 -15.12 29.21
C GLY A 579 -31.15 -16.38 29.19
N VAL A 580 -30.54 -17.56 28.99
CA VAL A 580 -31.25 -18.84 28.99
C VAL A 580 -31.92 -19.12 30.34
N LEU A 581 -31.24 -18.86 31.46
CA LEU A 581 -31.81 -19.07 32.80
C LEU A 581 -33.01 -18.15 33.07
N VAL A 582 -32.93 -16.89 32.65
CA VAL A 582 -34.04 -15.93 32.75
C VAL A 582 -35.19 -16.34 31.85
N GLY A 583 -34.91 -16.69 30.59
CA GLY A 583 -35.90 -17.18 29.64
C GLY A 583 -36.64 -18.42 30.14
N LYS A 584 -35.92 -19.34 30.81
CA LYS A 584 -36.53 -20.52 31.46
C LYS A 584 -37.55 -20.10 32.52
N ARG A 585 -37.19 -19.17 33.42
CA ARG A 585 -38.11 -18.71 34.48
C ARG A 585 -39.37 -18.07 33.89
N ILE A 586 -39.21 -17.26 32.83
CA ILE A 586 -40.33 -16.64 32.13
C ILE A 586 -41.20 -17.70 31.45
N SER A 587 -40.60 -18.69 30.80
CA SER A 587 -41.32 -19.78 30.13
C SER A 587 -42.19 -20.59 31.07
N LEU A 588 -41.66 -20.95 32.25
CA LEU A 588 -42.43 -21.66 33.28
C LEU A 588 -43.63 -20.83 33.78
N GLY A 589 -43.44 -19.53 33.97
CA GLY A 589 -44.53 -18.63 34.36
C GLY A 589 -45.62 -18.52 33.29
N LEU A 590 -45.25 -18.48 32.01
CA LEU A 590 -46.21 -18.45 30.90
C LEU A 590 -46.98 -19.78 30.77
N GLN A 591 -46.30 -20.91 30.95
CA GLN A 591 -46.93 -22.24 30.91
C GLN A 591 -47.98 -22.39 32.01
N ALA A 592 -47.70 -21.89 33.22
CA ALA A 592 -48.62 -21.91 34.36
C ALA A 592 -49.87 -21.04 34.21
N ILE A 593 -49.91 -20.13 33.23
CA ILE A 593 -51.09 -19.27 32.93
C ILE A 593 -51.96 -19.89 31.83
N THR A 594 -51.36 -20.73 30.98
CA THR A 594 -52.05 -21.44 29.88
C THR A 594 -52.65 -22.78 30.28
N GLU A 595 -52.20 -23.36 31.40
CA GLU A 595 -52.89 -24.45 32.11
C GLU A 595 -53.98 -23.88 33.03
#